data_AF-A0A354HIZ1-F1
#
_entry.id   AF-A0A354HIZ1-F1
#
_cell.length_a   1.000
_cell.length_b   1.000
_cell.length_c   1.000
_cell.angle_alpha   90.00
_cell.angle_beta   90.00
_cell.angle_gamma   90.00
#
_symmetry.space_group_name_H-M   'P 1'
#
loop_
_entity.id
_entity.type
_entity.pdbx_description
1 polymer ?
#
loop_
_entity_poly.entity_id
_entity_poly.type
_entity_poly.pdbx_seq_one_letter_code
_entity_poly.pdbx_strand_id
1 'polypeptide(L)'
;MEKSKAGNIRDTVIKIIQAVLCTAYVMFMSVQVIGIYSSGSAAQADDPKAQIYTQDIAADAVIKGLPLLILSAAVTITAAVLGVRNRNKPFNDPVIKRDIVTSGIKTPTAEMLAERSKQKRLHTAGRICFAAAMVPIILYMTNASHFDRSDTQGLESVIGDMVMFILPWTIIGVGELAVSYTLIDKSVKKEIELAADCERNAGTSKTEVKRPKAVIIVRCAALAVSALLIISGISNGGANAVLSKAITICTECIGLG
;
A
#
# COMPACT_ATOMS: atom_id res chain seq x y z
N MET A 1 13.97 -23.29 -24.14
CA MET A 1 13.99 -21.81 -24.01
C MET A 1 12.66 -21.14 -24.36
N GLU A 2 11.86 -21.68 -25.29
CA GLU A 2 10.60 -21.08 -25.76
C GLU A 2 9.50 -20.89 -24.69
N LYS A 3 9.25 -21.91 -23.85
CA LYS A 3 8.27 -21.83 -22.74
C LYS A 3 8.60 -20.72 -21.72
N SER A 4 9.88 -20.39 -21.54
CA SER A 4 10.31 -19.33 -20.62
C SER A 4 10.01 -17.93 -21.18
N LYS A 5 10.17 -17.76 -22.51
CA LYS A 5 9.92 -16.49 -23.21
C LYS A 5 8.43 -16.16 -23.28
N ALA A 6 7.58 -17.16 -23.56
CA ALA A 6 6.13 -17.01 -23.58
C ALA A 6 5.54 -16.63 -22.20
N GLY A 7 6.06 -17.24 -21.13
CA GLY A 7 5.67 -16.87 -19.76
C GLY A 7 6.06 -15.43 -19.39
N ASN A 8 7.21 -14.95 -19.88
CA ASN A 8 7.68 -13.59 -19.61
C ASN A 8 6.81 -12.51 -20.30
N ILE A 9 6.39 -12.77 -21.54
CA ILE A 9 5.50 -11.87 -22.29
C ILE A 9 4.13 -11.79 -21.61
N ARG A 10 3.53 -12.93 -21.26
CA ARG A 10 2.24 -12.98 -20.58
C ARG A 10 2.25 -12.22 -19.25
N ASP A 11 3.27 -12.44 -18.41
CA ASP A 11 3.39 -11.78 -17.11
C ASP A 11 3.56 -10.25 -17.25
N THR A 12 4.18 -9.80 -18.35
CA THR A 12 4.37 -8.37 -18.65
C THR A 12 3.08 -7.74 -19.14
N VAL A 13 2.38 -8.41 -20.06
CA VAL A 13 1.09 -7.97 -20.59
C VAL A 13 0.05 -7.82 -19.49
N ILE A 14 -0.08 -8.80 -18.58
CA ILE A 14 -1.04 -8.71 -17.46
C ILE A 14 -0.74 -7.51 -16.55
N LYS A 15 0.53 -7.21 -16.28
CA LYS A 15 0.91 -6.03 -15.47
C LYS A 15 0.60 -4.73 -16.17
N ILE A 16 0.84 -4.64 -17.48
CA ILE A 16 0.51 -3.46 -18.28
C ILE A 16 -1.01 -3.25 -18.28
N ILE A 17 -1.79 -4.31 -18.52
CA ILE A 17 -3.25 -4.24 -18.48
C ILE A 17 -3.73 -3.76 -17.10
N GLN A 18 -3.19 -4.32 -16.01
CA GLN A 18 -3.54 -3.90 -14.66
C GLN A 18 -3.19 -2.42 -14.41
N ALA A 19 -2.00 -1.98 -14.83
CA ALA A 19 -1.58 -0.59 -14.68
C ALA A 19 -2.51 0.34 -15.46
N VAL A 20 -2.84 0.01 -16.71
CA VAL A 20 -3.76 0.77 -17.55
C VAL A 20 -5.15 0.83 -16.92
N LEU A 21 -5.69 -0.28 -16.42
CA LEU A 21 -7.00 -0.32 -15.76
C LEU A 21 -7.02 0.52 -14.48
N CYS A 22 -5.98 0.45 -13.65
CA CYS A 22 -5.86 1.29 -12.45
C CYS A 22 -5.78 2.77 -12.82
N THR A 23 -4.97 3.14 -13.82
CA THR A 23 -4.88 4.53 -14.29
C THR A 23 -6.21 5.01 -14.87
N ALA A 24 -6.87 4.20 -15.69
CA ALA A 24 -8.18 4.52 -16.25
C ALA A 24 -9.24 4.71 -15.16
N TYR A 25 -9.22 3.87 -14.11
CA TYR A 25 -10.12 4.01 -12.97
C TYR A 25 -9.90 5.32 -12.22
N VAL A 26 -8.65 5.68 -11.93
CA VAL A 26 -8.32 6.96 -11.30
C VAL A 26 -8.80 8.13 -12.16
N MET A 27 -8.49 8.12 -13.46
CA MET A 27 -8.94 9.16 -14.39
C MET A 27 -10.47 9.28 -14.43
N PHE A 28 -11.17 8.15 -14.49
CA PHE A 28 -12.62 8.11 -14.48
C PHE A 28 -13.19 8.73 -13.20
N MET A 29 -12.69 8.31 -12.03
CA MET A 29 -13.12 8.87 -10.74
C MET A 29 -12.80 10.36 -10.63
N SER A 30 -11.65 10.81 -11.14
CA SER A 30 -11.31 12.24 -11.19
C SER A 30 -12.30 13.03 -12.04
N VAL A 31 -12.72 12.50 -13.20
CA VAL A 31 -13.75 13.15 -14.03
C VAL A 31 -15.09 13.22 -13.31
N GLN A 32 -15.50 12.17 -12.59
CA GLN A 32 -16.73 12.21 -11.79
C GLN A 32 -16.67 13.29 -10.71
N VAL A 33 -15.57 13.38 -9.95
CA VAL A 33 -15.39 14.40 -8.91
C VAL A 33 -15.41 15.81 -9.50
N ILE A 34 -14.71 16.04 -10.61
CA ILE A 34 -14.72 17.34 -11.30
C ILE A 34 -16.13 17.69 -11.77
N GLY A 35 -16.85 16.70 -12.32
CA GLY A 35 -18.24 16.85 -12.76
C GLY A 35 -19.13 17.32 -11.61
N ILE A 36 -19.13 16.59 -10.50
CA ILE A 36 -19.92 16.91 -9.30
C ILE A 36 -19.59 18.31 -8.79
N TYR A 37 -18.30 18.64 -8.67
CA TYR A 37 -17.87 19.95 -8.22
C TYR A 37 -18.36 21.07 -9.15
N SER A 38 -18.23 20.88 -10.47
CA SER A 38 -18.64 21.89 -11.44
C SER A 38 -20.15 22.12 -11.44
N SER A 39 -20.96 21.05 -11.34
CA SER A 39 -22.41 21.14 -11.27
C SER A 39 -22.90 21.71 -9.94
N GLY A 40 -22.29 21.30 -8.82
CA GLY A 40 -22.66 21.80 -7.51
C GLY A 40 -22.21 23.24 -7.29
N SER A 41 -21.04 23.64 -7.80
CA SER A 41 -20.60 25.05 -7.75
C SER A 41 -21.49 25.97 -8.58
N ALA A 42 -22.07 25.48 -9.69
CA ALA A 42 -23.06 26.23 -10.44
C ALA A 42 -24.38 26.36 -9.65
N ALA A 43 -24.85 25.28 -9.02
CA ALA A 43 -26.03 25.31 -8.16
C ALA A 43 -25.85 26.22 -6.92
N GLN A 44 -24.65 26.28 -6.35
CA GLN A 44 -24.34 27.14 -5.20
C GLN A 44 -24.29 28.63 -5.57
N ALA A 45 -24.08 28.96 -6.84
CA ALA A 45 -24.19 30.33 -7.33
C ALA A 45 -25.65 30.84 -7.29
N ASP A 46 -26.62 29.93 -7.43
CA ASP A 46 -28.05 30.22 -7.40
C ASP A 46 -28.65 30.09 -5.98
N ASP A 47 -28.20 29.10 -5.19
CA ASP A 47 -28.55 28.94 -3.77
C ASP A 47 -27.29 28.72 -2.92
N PRO A 48 -26.86 29.71 -2.10
CA PRO A 48 -25.67 29.60 -1.26
C PRO A 48 -25.70 28.44 -0.25
N LYS A 49 -26.88 27.85 0.03
CA LYS A 49 -27.05 26.71 0.94
C LYS A 49 -27.07 25.35 0.22
N ALA A 50 -27.03 25.33 -1.12
CA ALA A 50 -27.01 24.08 -1.87
C ALA A 50 -25.71 23.31 -1.57
N GLN A 51 -25.87 22.05 -1.16
CA GLN A 51 -24.75 21.14 -0.93
C GLN A 51 -24.21 20.63 -2.26
N ILE A 52 -22.90 20.79 -2.48
CA ILE A 52 -22.22 20.38 -3.72
C ILE A 52 -22.13 18.86 -3.80
N TYR A 53 -21.84 18.22 -2.67
CA TYR A 53 -21.77 16.76 -2.56
C TYR A 53 -22.86 16.25 -1.63
N THR A 54 -23.62 15.26 -2.09
CA THR A 54 -24.59 14.51 -1.28
C THR A 54 -24.32 13.03 -1.39
N GLN A 55 -24.82 12.24 -0.42
CA GLN A 55 -24.67 10.78 -0.45
C GLN A 55 -25.17 10.16 -1.74
N ASP A 56 -26.32 10.64 -2.26
CA ASP A 56 -26.91 10.11 -3.49
C ASP A 56 -26.05 10.39 -4.72
N ILE A 57 -25.49 11.61 -4.81
CA ILE A 57 -24.59 12.00 -5.91
C ILE A 57 -23.28 11.22 -5.84
N ALA A 58 -22.71 11.05 -4.64
CA ALA A 58 -21.49 10.28 -4.43
C ALA A 58 -21.71 8.78 -4.72
N ALA A 59 -22.84 8.22 -4.28
CA ALA A 59 -23.21 6.83 -4.54
C ALA A 59 -23.36 6.56 -6.04
N ASP A 60 -24.06 7.45 -6.76
CA ASP A 60 -24.23 7.33 -8.21
C ASP A 60 -22.88 7.37 -8.96
N ALA A 61 -21.97 8.27 -8.56
CA ALA A 61 -20.61 8.31 -9.13
C ALA A 61 -19.80 7.04 -8.86
N VAL A 62 -19.91 6.46 -7.65
CA VAL A 62 -19.25 5.20 -7.30
C VAL A 62 -19.85 4.03 -8.07
N ILE A 63 -21.18 3.97 -8.19
CA ILE A 63 -21.90 2.94 -8.96
C ILE A 63 -21.46 2.97 -10.43
N LYS A 64 -21.31 4.15 -11.01
CA LYS A 64 -20.77 4.32 -12.38
C LYS A 64 -19.33 3.82 -12.52
N GLY A 65 -18.51 3.95 -11.48
CA GLY A 65 -17.12 3.44 -11.44
C GLY A 65 -17.00 1.95 -11.16
N LEU A 66 -18.05 1.33 -10.60
CA LEU A 66 -18.04 -0.04 -10.10
C LEU A 66 -17.64 -1.10 -11.16
N PRO A 67 -18.11 -1.05 -12.42
CA PRO A 67 -17.72 -2.05 -13.43
C PRO A 67 -16.20 -2.08 -13.68
N LEU A 68 -15.57 -0.91 -13.70
CA LEU A 68 -14.13 -0.77 -13.94
C LEU A 68 -13.31 -1.23 -12.72
N LEU A 69 -13.83 -0.99 -11.51
CA LEU A 69 -13.27 -1.52 -10.27
C LEU A 69 -13.34 -3.06 -10.23
N ILE A 70 -14.50 -3.64 -10.56
CA ILE A 70 -14.70 -5.10 -10.63
C ILE A 70 -13.75 -5.72 -11.65
N LEU A 71 -13.61 -5.10 -12.83
CA LEU A 71 -12.70 -5.58 -13.86
C LEU A 71 -11.23 -5.55 -13.39
N SER A 72 -10.80 -4.45 -12.75
CA SER A 72 -9.46 -4.33 -12.16
C SER A 72 -9.21 -5.37 -11.06
N ALA A 73 -10.20 -5.62 -10.20
CA ALA A 73 -10.13 -6.65 -9.17
C ALA A 73 -10.03 -8.05 -9.78
N ALA A 74 -10.82 -8.34 -10.81
CA ALA A 74 -10.81 -9.63 -11.51
C ALA A 74 -9.45 -9.91 -12.17
N VAL A 75 -8.83 -8.90 -12.81
CA VAL A 75 -7.48 -9.02 -13.38
C VAL A 75 -6.43 -9.25 -12.28
N THR A 76 -6.56 -8.57 -11.14
CA THR A 76 -5.67 -8.78 -9.98
C THR A 76 -5.78 -10.19 -9.42
N ILE A 77 -7.01 -10.71 -9.24
CA ILE A 77 -7.26 -12.08 -8.79
C ILE A 77 -6.71 -13.08 -9.80
N THR A 78 -6.94 -12.85 -11.09
CA THR A 78 -6.42 -13.69 -12.17
C THR A 78 -4.88 -13.72 -12.17
N ALA A 79 -4.24 -12.56 -11.99
CA ALA A 79 -2.79 -12.46 -11.87
C ALA A 79 -2.25 -13.24 -10.65
N ALA A 80 -2.98 -13.22 -9.53
CA ALA A 80 -2.63 -13.97 -8.32
C ALA A 80 -2.77 -15.49 -8.53
N VAL A 81 -3.89 -15.96 -9.11
CA VAL A 81 -4.16 -17.38 -9.41
C VAL A 81 -3.16 -17.93 -10.44
N LEU A 82 -2.83 -17.15 -11.47
CA LEU A 82 -1.84 -17.52 -12.48
C LEU A 82 -0.39 -17.41 -11.99
N GLY A 83 -0.17 -16.96 -10.75
CA GLY A 83 1.15 -16.86 -10.14
C GLY A 83 2.08 -15.88 -10.85
N VAL A 84 1.54 -14.78 -11.40
CA VAL A 84 2.31 -13.75 -12.11
C VAL A 84 3.34 -13.17 -11.15
N ARG A 85 4.61 -13.57 -11.32
CA ARG A 85 5.70 -13.19 -10.43
C ARG A 85 6.37 -11.91 -10.91
N ASN A 86 6.76 -11.05 -9.98
CA ASN A 86 7.62 -9.92 -10.32
C ASN A 86 9.07 -10.40 -10.46
N ARG A 87 9.44 -10.83 -11.68
CA ARG A 87 10.78 -11.34 -12.00
C ARG A 87 11.85 -10.23 -12.03
N ASN A 88 11.45 -8.97 -12.18
CA ASN A 88 12.35 -7.80 -12.18
C ASN A 88 12.54 -7.21 -10.79
N LYS A 89 12.58 -8.06 -9.77
CA LYS A 89 13.00 -7.61 -8.43
C LYS A 89 14.47 -7.21 -8.52
N PRO A 90 14.87 -6.09 -7.90
CA PRO A 90 16.26 -5.66 -7.92
C PRO A 90 17.15 -6.80 -7.41
N PHE A 91 18.29 -7.04 -8.05
CA PHE A 91 19.27 -8.07 -7.68
C PHE A 91 19.69 -8.00 -6.20
N ASN A 92 19.51 -6.84 -5.55
CA ASN A 92 19.82 -6.62 -4.15
C ASN A 92 18.68 -7.00 -3.17
N ASP A 93 17.59 -7.64 -3.63
CA ASP A 93 16.56 -8.21 -2.76
C ASP A 93 17.19 -9.34 -1.91
N PRO A 94 17.18 -9.25 -0.57
CA PRO A 94 17.77 -10.26 0.30
C PRO A 94 17.19 -11.66 0.07
N VAL A 95 15.92 -11.75 -0.34
CA VAL A 95 15.25 -13.03 -0.65
C VAL A 95 15.83 -13.66 -1.92
N ILE A 96 16.14 -12.85 -2.94
CA ILE A 96 16.76 -13.33 -4.19
C ILE A 96 18.21 -13.76 -3.96
N LYS A 97 18.96 -12.98 -3.16
CA LYS A 97 20.33 -13.37 -2.78
C LYS A 97 20.34 -14.72 -2.09
N ARG A 98 19.43 -14.94 -1.15
CA ARG A 98 19.26 -16.25 -0.52
C ARG A 98 18.93 -17.32 -1.56
N ASP A 99 17.96 -17.10 -2.44
CA ASP A 99 17.57 -18.11 -3.44
C ASP A 99 18.74 -18.49 -4.36
N ILE A 100 19.58 -17.52 -4.74
CA ILE A 100 20.78 -17.76 -5.55
C ILE A 100 21.82 -18.58 -4.77
N VAL A 101 22.20 -18.13 -3.57
CA VAL A 101 23.23 -18.81 -2.74
C VAL A 101 22.76 -20.21 -2.34
N THR A 102 21.46 -20.39 -2.09
CA THR A 102 20.91 -21.71 -1.72
C THR A 102 20.61 -22.61 -2.91
N SER A 103 20.63 -22.10 -4.15
CA SER A 103 20.36 -22.91 -5.35
C SER A 103 21.44 -23.95 -5.65
N GLY A 104 22.67 -23.73 -5.19
CA GLY A 104 23.79 -24.66 -5.31
C GLY A 104 23.77 -25.80 -4.29
N ILE A 105 22.94 -25.71 -3.24
CA ILE A 105 22.95 -26.63 -2.11
C ILE A 105 21.96 -27.77 -2.35
N LYS A 106 22.46 -28.95 -2.75
CA LYS A 106 21.64 -30.15 -3.03
C LYS A 106 20.89 -30.67 -1.80
N THR A 107 21.47 -30.53 -0.62
CA THR A 107 20.88 -30.97 0.66
C THR A 107 20.96 -29.84 1.67
N PRO A 108 19.86 -29.09 1.91
CA PRO A 108 19.86 -28.02 2.90
C PRO A 108 20.08 -28.58 4.30
N THR A 109 20.92 -27.91 5.09
CA THR A 109 21.16 -28.28 6.50
C THR A 109 19.90 -28.09 7.34
N ALA A 110 19.79 -28.84 8.45
CA ALA A 110 18.65 -28.78 9.37
C ALA A 110 18.40 -27.35 9.89
N GLU A 111 19.46 -26.58 10.12
CA GLU A 111 19.38 -25.18 10.55
C GLU A 111 18.78 -24.24 9.49
N MET A 112 19.09 -24.46 8.21
CA MET A 112 18.47 -23.70 7.10
C MET A 112 16.97 -24.00 6.99
N LEU A 113 16.56 -25.25 7.18
CA LEU A 113 15.14 -25.63 7.20
C LEU A 113 14.40 -25.00 8.38
N ALA A 114 15.03 -24.95 9.55
CA ALA A 114 14.49 -24.30 10.73
C ALA A 114 14.27 -22.80 10.49
N GLU A 115 15.25 -22.08 9.94
CA GLU A 115 15.10 -20.65 9.60
C GLU A 115 14.03 -20.42 8.52
N ARG A 116 13.91 -21.27 7.49
CA ARG A 116 12.81 -21.18 6.50
C ARG A 116 11.43 -21.34 7.14
N SER A 117 11.29 -22.27 8.08
CA SER A 117 10.04 -22.47 8.81
C SER A 117 9.68 -21.24 9.67
N LYS A 118 10.69 -20.64 10.31
CA LYS A 118 10.57 -19.42 11.10
C LYS A 118 10.16 -18.23 10.22
N GLN A 119 10.73 -18.09 9.02
CA GLN A 119 10.36 -17.05 8.06
C GLN A 119 8.90 -17.18 7.62
N LYS A 120 8.43 -18.40 7.30
CA LYS A 120 7.01 -18.63 6.96
C LYS A 120 6.09 -18.23 8.12
N ARG A 121 6.45 -18.62 9.35
CA ARG A 121 5.69 -18.25 10.56
C ARG A 121 5.67 -16.74 10.79
N LEU A 122 6.81 -16.06 10.63
CA LEU A 122 6.91 -14.60 10.75
C LEU A 122 6.08 -13.87 9.69
N HIS A 123 6.11 -14.33 8.44
CA HIS A 123 5.27 -13.77 7.38
C HIS A 123 3.78 -13.93 7.66
N THR A 124 3.36 -15.12 8.09
CA THR A 124 1.96 -15.38 8.43
C THR A 124 1.53 -14.57 9.66
N ALA A 125 2.34 -14.56 10.71
CA ALA A 125 2.08 -13.80 11.93
C ALA A 125 1.97 -12.30 11.64
N GLY A 126 2.93 -11.72 10.91
CA GLY A 126 2.89 -10.30 10.56
C GLY A 126 1.67 -9.91 9.72
N ARG A 127 1.19 -10.78 8.83
CA ARG A 127 -0.05 -10.54 8.07
C ARG A 127 -1.30 -10.59 8.96
N ILE A 128 -1.34 -11.53 9.90
CA ILE A 128 -2.47 -11.67 10.83
C ILE A 128 -2.53 -10.47 11.79
N CYS A 129 -1.39 -10.07 12.36
CA CYS A 129 -1.32 -8.90 13.24
C CYS A 129 -1.76 -7.63 12.51
N PHE A 130 -1.21 -7.38 11.30
CA PHE A 130 -1.60 -6.22 10.51
C PHE A 130 -3.10 -6.23 10.17
N ALA A 131 -3.65 -7.39 9.78
CA ALA A 131 -5.08 -7.51 9.53
C ALA A 131 -5.91 -7.21 10.80
N ALA A 132 -5.47 -7.70 11.97
CA ALA A 132 -6.12 -7.42 13.24
C ALA A 132 -6.09 -5.92 13.59
N ALA A 133 -4.96 -5.23 13.34
CA ALA A 133 -4.84 -3.79 13.54
C ALA A 133 -5.76 -2.96 12.63
N MET A 134 -6.17 -3.50 11.47
CA MET A 134 -7.13 -2.85 10.57
C MET A 134 -8.59 -3.03 11.01
N VAL A 135 -8.93 -4.06 11.79
CA VAL A 135 -10.32 -4.35 12.18
C VAL A 135 -10.98 -3.18 12.93
N PRO A 136 -10.36 -2.56 13.95
CA PRO A 136 -10.96 -1.42 14.64
C PRO A 136 -11.22 -0.23 13.72
N ILE A 137 -10.29 0.04 12.78
CA ILE A 137 -10.42 1.12 11.81
C ILE A 137 -11.64 0.87 10.91
N ILE A 138 -11.78 -0.36 10.40
CA ILE A 138 -12.91 -0.73 9.54
C ILE A 138 -14.21 -0.61 10.33
N LEU A 139 -14.29 -1.18 11.54
CA LEU A 139 -15.50 -1.12 12.37
C LEU A 139 -15.93 0.32 12.68
N TYR A 140 -14.97 1.19 13.01
CA TYR A 140 -15.23 2.61 13.25
C TYR A 140 -15.77 3.31 12.00
N MET A 141 -15.12 3.10 10.84
CA MET A 141 -15.52 3.72 9.58
C MET A 141 -16.86 3.19 9.04
N THR A 142 -17.22 1.95 9.36
CA THR A 142 -18.50 1.36 8.92
C THR A 142 -19.69 1.72 9.82
N ASN A 143 -19.45 2.29 10.99
CA ASN A 143 -20.52 2.67 11.90
C ASN A 143 -20.89 4.14 11.71
N ALA A 144 -22.01 4.35 11.00
CA ALA A 144 -22.56 5.68 10.73
C ALA A 144 -22.84 6.51 12.00
N SER A 145 -23.02 5.88 13.17
CA SER A 145 -23.30 6.62 14.41
C SER A 145 -22.12 7.45 14.93
N HIS A 146 -20.88 7.13 14.52
CA HIS A 146 -19.70 7.94 14.87
C HIS A 146 -19.62 9.24 14.05
N PHE A 147 -20.50 9.35 13.06
CA PHE A 147 -20.59 10.45 12.14
C PHE A 147 -21.89 11.25 12.37
N ASP A 148 -22.72 10.91 13.36
CA ASP A 148 -23.97 11.65 13.55
C ASP A 148 -23.70 13.06 14.12
N ARG A 149 -24.13 14.09 13.38
CA ARG A 149 -23.85 15.49 13.68
C ARG A 149 -25.05 16.08 14.40
N SER A 150 -25.01 16.13 15.72
CA SER A 150 -25.93 16.99 16.46
C SER A 150 -25.59 18.46 16.16
N ASP A 151 -26.59 19.34 16.05
CA ASP A 151 -26.46 20.77 15.68
C ASP A 151 -25.39 21.56 16.50
N THR A 152 -24.89 21.00 17.59
CA THR A 152 -23.85 21.54 18.49
C THR A 152 -22.42 21.04 18.22
N GLN A 153 -22.19 20.03 17.39
CA GLN A 153 -20.86 19.50 17.07
C GLN A 153 -20.32 20.05 15.74
N GLY A 154 -19.26 20.85 15.83
CA GLY A 154 -18.51 21.33 14.68
C GLY A 154 -17.78 20.19 13.97
N LEU A 155 -17.53 20.36 12.67
CA LEU A 155 -16.77 19.41 11.84
C LEU A 155 -15.42 19.01 12.47
N GLU A 156 -14.79 19.95 13.17
CA GLU A 156 -13.51 19.77 13.86
C GLU A 156 -13.57 18.72 14.98
N SER A 157 -14.69 18.59 15.71
CA SER A 157 -14.79 17.61 16.80
C SER A 157 -14.90 16.19 16.26
N VAL A 158 -15.68 15.99 15.20
CA VAL A 158 -15.83 14.67 14.54
C VAL A 158 -14.50 14.22 13.94
N ILE A 159 -13.75 15.14 13.32
CA ILE A 159 -12.42 14.84 12.78
C ILE A 159 -11.43 14.56 13.91
N GLY A 160 -11.49 15.33 15.00
CA GLY A 160 -10.67 15.12 16.19
C GLY A 160 -10.85 13.71 16.76
N ASP A 161 -12.10 13.28 16.92
CA ASP A 161 -12.43 11.95 17.41
C ASP A 161 -12.01 10.85 16.43
N MET A 162 -12.22 11.06 15.13
CA MET A 162 -11.79 10.14 14.08
C MET A 162 -10.26 9.97 14.08
N VAL A 163 -9.50 11.08 14.15
CA VAL A 163 -8.03 11.04 14.18
C VAL A 163 -7.54 10.37 15.46
N MET A 164 -8.09 10.73 16.62
CA MET A 164 -7.71 10.15 17.91
C MET A 164 -7.97 8.65 17.96
N PHE A 165 -9.03 8.18 17.30
CA PHE A 165 -9.34 6.76 17.22
C PHE A 165 -8.47 6.02 16.17
N ILE A 166 -8.34 6.54 14.95
CA ILE A 166 -7.66 5.84 13.84
C ILE A 166 -6.14 5.89 13.99
N LEU A 167 -5.56 7.01 14.44
CA LEU A 167 -4.12 7.24 14.45
C LEU A 167 -3.35 6.18 15.26
N PRO A 168 -3.75 5.80 16.50
CA PRO A 168 -3.07 4.75 17.25
C PRO A 168 -3.01 3.41 16.50
N TRP A 169 -4.11 3.00 15.87
CA TRP A 169 -4.17 1.75 15.11
C TRP A 169 -3.32 1.78 13.84
N THR A 170 -3.25 2.93 13.17
CA THR A 170 -2.35 3.09 12.02
C THR A 170 -0.88 3.01 12.42
N ILE A 171 -0.50 3.62 13.55
CA ILE A 171 0.86 3.54 14.10
C ILE A 171 1.22 2.10 14.45
N ILE A 172 0.30 1.38 15.11
CA ILE A 172 0.47 -0.05 15.43
C ILE A 172 0.67 -0.86 14.14
N GLY A 173 -0.21 -0.73 13.15
CA GLY A 173 -0.11 -1.49 11.90
C GLY A 173 1.18 -1.22 11.13
N VAL A 174 1.64 0.03 11.07
CA VAL A 174 2.93 0.40 10.45
C VAL A 174 4.10 -0.15 11.27
N GLY A 175 4.03 -0.06 12.60
CA GLY A 175 5.04 -0.61 13.50
C GLY A 175 5.20 -2.12 13.35
N GLU A 176 4.09 -2.85 13.29
CA GLU A 176 4.08 -4.30 13.08
C GLU A 176 4.69 -4.71 11.74
N LEU A 177 4.41 -3.97 10.66
CA LEU A 177 5.02 -4.19 9.35
C LEU A 177 6.54 -3.96 9.41
N ALA A 178 6.98 -2.87 10.05
CA ALA A 178 8.39 -2.55 10.21
C ALA A 178 9.13 -3.63 11.02
N VAL A 179 8.56 -4.06 12.15
CA VAL A 179 9.13 -5.13 12.98
C VAL A 179 9.19 -6.44 12.21
N SER A 180 8.10 -6.84 11.55
CA SER A 180 8.05 -8.06 10.73
C SER A 180 9.14 -8.04 9.65
N TYR A 181 9.29 -6.92 8.94
CA TYR A 181 10.30 -6.76 7.89
C TYR A 181 11.73 -6.88 8.43
N THR A 182 12.03 -6.26 9.58
CA THR A 182 13.37 -6.33 10.19
C THR A 182 13.71 -7.74 10.69
N LEU A 183 12.75 -8.46 11.27
CA LEU A 183 12.95 -9.84 11.73
C LEU A 183 13.16 -10.81 10.55
N ILE A 184 12.40 -10.62 9.46
CA ILE A 184 12.57 -11.39 8.23
C ILE A 184 13.93 -11.10 7.60
N ASP A 185 14.35 -9.83 7.48
CA ASP A 185 15.68 -9.47 6.94
C ASP A 185 16.82 -10.09 7.77
N LYS A 186 16.71 -10.08 9.10
CA LYS A 186 17.69 -10.74 9.99
C LYS A 186 17.73 -12.26 9.76
N SER A 187 16.59 -12.93 9.66
CA SER A 187 16.53 -14.37 9.42
C SER A 187 17.07 -14.74 8.03
N VAL A 188 16.77 -13.95 7.00
CA VAL A 188 17.26 -14.18 5.63
C VAL A 188 18.79 -14.01 5.56
N LYS A 189 19.36 -13.01 6.24
CA LYS A 189 20.82 -12.86 6.33
C LYS A 189 21.48 -14.05 7.00
N LYS A 190 20.91 -14.53 8.11
CA LYS A 190 21.42 -15.71 8.80
C LYS A 190 21.40 -16.96 7.92
N GLU A 191 20.34 -17.14 7.12
CA GLU A 191 20.29 -18.25 6.16
C GLU A 191 21.36 -18.11 5.06
N ILE A 192 21.64 -16.90 4.58
CA ILE A 192 22.73 -16.64 3.62
C ILE A 192 24.10 -16.95 4.24
N GLU A 193 24.34 -16.56 5.49
CA GLU A 193 25.58 -16.85 6.21
C GLU A 193 25.79 -18.36 6.39
N LEU A 194 24.74 -19.09 6.79
CA LEU A 194 24.77 -20.55 6.91
C LEU A 194 25.03 -21.24 5.56
N ALA A 195 24.44 -20.72 4.48
CA ALA A 195 24.64 -21.24 3.14
C ALA A 195 26.08 -20.99 2.64
N ALA A 196 26.62 -19.80 2.88
CA ALA A 196 28.00 -19.46 2.54
C ALA A 196 29.02 -20.30 3.34
N ASP A 197 28.70 -20.65 4.58
CA ASP A 197 29.52 -21.53 5.41
C ASP A 197 29.47 -22.99 4.94
N CYS A 198 28.32 -23.47 4.49
CA CYS A 198 28.20 -24.79 3.84
C CYS A 198 29.03 -24.86 2.54
N GLU A 199 29.00 -23.81 1.70
CA GLU A 199 29.82 -23.76 0.47
C GLU A 199 31.32 -23.69 0.76
N ARG A 200 31.73 -22.87 1.77
CA ARG A 200 33.12 -22.77 2.21
C ARG A 200 33.67 -24.12 2.70
N ASN A 201 32.86 -24.85 3.47
CA ASN A 201 33.24 -26.18 3.97
C ASN A 201 33.18 -27.26 2.87
N ALA A 202 32.46 -27.02 1.78
CA ALA A 202 32.39 -27.89 0.60
C ALA A 202 33.41 -27.55 -0.51
N GLY A 203 34.39 -26.68 -0.23
CA GLY A 203 35.54 -26.45 -1.11
C GLY A 203 35.26 -25.63 -2.39
N THR A 204 34.16 -24.87 -2.46
CA THR A 204 33.88 -24.00 -3.62
C THR A 204 33.92 -22.51 -3.23
N SER A 205 34.55 -21.72 -4.12
CA SER A 205 34.98 -20.33 -3.92
C SER A 205 33.84 -19.33 -3.71
N LYS A 206 34.04 -18.38 -2.78
CA LYS A 206 33.11 -17.32 -2.37
C LYS A 206 32.96 -16.21 -3.41
N THR A 207 31.73 -15.77 -3.67
CA THR A 207 31.46 -14.43 -4.21
C THR A 207 30.87 -13.53 -3.13
N GLU A 208 31.68 -12.61 -2.61
CA GLU A 208 31.25 -11.64 -1.61
C GLU A 208 30.61 -10.42 -2.29
N VAL A 209 29.28 -10.29 -2.23
CA VAL A 209 28.56 -9.15 -2.83
C VAL A 209 28.36 -8.05 -1.78
N LYS A 210 29.26 -7.06 -1.78
CA LYS A 210 29.13 -5.84 -0.98
C LYS A 210 27.86 -5.05 -1.34
N ARG A 211 27.14 -4.60 -0.31
CA ARG A 211 26.01 -3.66 -0.44
C ARG A 211 26.54 -2.29 -0.91
N PRO A 212 26.06 -1.72 -2.04
CA PRO A 212 26.40 -0.35 -2.37
C PRO A 212 25.69 0.59 -1.37
N LYS A 213 26.47 1.25 -0.51
CA LYS A 213 25.99 2.25 0.47
C LYS A 213 25.17 3.37 -0.18
N ALA A 214 25.35 3.60 -1.48
CA ALA A 214 24.63 4.58 -2.29
C ALA A 214 23.10 4.40 -2.29
N VAL A 215 22.58 3.16 -2.29
CA VAL A 215 21.12 2.94 -2.39
C VAL A 215 20.39 3.32 -1.09
N ILE A 216 21.05 3.17 0.06
CA ILE A 216 20.52 3.60 1.36
C ILE A 216 20.52 5.13 1.43
N ILE A 217 21.61 5.77 1.00
CA ILE A 217 21.75 7.22 0.98
C ILE A 217 20.69 7.87 0.08
N VAL A 218 20.46 7.32 -1.12
CA VAL A 218 19.44 7.84 -2.06
C VAL A 218 18.02 7.70 -1.50
N ARG A 219 17.70 6.60 -0.81
CA ARG A 219 16.40 6.42 -0.16
C ARG A 219 16.20 7.37 1.02
N CYS A 220 17.22 7.58 1.84
CA CYS A 220 17.18 8.56 2.93
C CYS A 220 17.03 9.99 2.40
N ALA A 221 17.73 10.33 1.30
CA ALA A 221 17.61 11.63 0.66
C ALA A 221 16.20 11.86 0.07
N ALA A 222 15.62 10.85 -0.60
CA ALA A 222 14.26 10.95 -1.15
C ALA A 222 13.20 11.12 -0.05
N LEU A 223 13.36 10.43 1.09
CA LEU A 223 12.48 10.59 2.26
C LEU A 223 12.62 11.99 2.88
N ALA A 224 13.85 12.51 3.00
CA ALA A 224 14.10 13.84 3.52
C ALA A 224 13.50 14.95 2.62
N VAL A 225 13.62 14.81 1.30
CA VAL A 225 13.01 15.74 0.34
C VAL A 225 11.48 15.68 0.42
N SER A 226 10.89 14.49 0.53
CA SER A 226 9.44 14.34 0.70
C SER A 226 8.95 15.00 2.00
N ALA A 227 9.68 14.82 3.11
CA ALA A 227 9.36 15.46 4.38
C ALA A 227 9.45 16.99 4.30
N LEU A 228 10.48 17.53 3.63
CA LEU A 228 10.64 18.97 3.42
C LEU A 228 9.50 19.55 2.56
N LEU A 229 9.05 18.85 1.52
CA LEU A 229 7.92 19.27 0.70
C LEU A 229 6.60 19.28 1.49
N ILE A 230 6.38 18.30 2.38
CA ILE A 230 5.21 18.27 3.27
C ILE A 230 5.27 19.44 4.26
N ILE A 231 6.42 19.66 4.92
CA ILE A 231 6.61 20.77 5.87
C ILE A 231 6.41 22.12 5.17
N SER A 232 6.94 22.28 3.97
CA SER A 232 6.77 23.49 3.16
C SER A 232 5.32 23.71 2.72
N GLY A 233 4.56 22.63 2.48
CA GLY A 233 3.14 22.71 2.18
C GLY A 233 2.30 23.15 3.38
N ILE A 234 2.64 22.65 4.56
CA ILE A 234 2.00 23.01 5.84
C ILE A 234 2.30 24.48 6.19
N SER A 235 3.54 24.92 6.05
CA SER A 235 3.94 26.30 6.40
C SER A 235 3.35 27.37 5.47
N ASN A 236 3.00 27.02 4.24
CA ASN A 236 2.41 27.95 3.26
C ASN A 236 0.88 28.07 3.40
N GLY A 237 0.24 27.38 4.36
CA GLY A 237 -1.20 27.44 4.62
C GLY A 237 -2.10 26.81 3.55
N GLY A 238 -1.62 26.67 2.31
CA GLY A 238 -2.34 26.04 1.20
C GLY A 238 -2.65 24.56 1.44
N ALA A 239 -1.77 23.81 2.11
CA ALA A 239 -2.06 22.43 2.46
C ALA A 239 -3.20 22.31 3.48
N ASN A 240 -3.29 23.22 4.47
CA ASN A 240 -4.40 23.24 5.42
C ASN A 240 -5.72 23.68 4.77
N ALA A 241 -5.69 24.62 3.83
CA ALA A 241 -6.88 25.04 3.08
C ALA A 241 -7.36 23.98 2.08
N VAL A 242 -6.43 23.25 1.45
CA VAL A 242 -6.76 22.11 0.59
C VAL A 242 -7.22 20.93 1.43
N LEU A 243 -6.60 20.69 2.59
CA LEU A 243 -7.02 19.66 3.53
C LEU A 243 -8.40 19.96 4.09
N SER A 244 -8.69 21.19 4.52
CA SER A 244 -10.03 21.55 5.01
C SER A 244 -11.08 21.40 3.92
N LYS A 245 -10.80 21.83 2.68
CA LYS A 245 -11.69 21.59 1.54
C LYS A 245 -11.86 20.11 1.22
N ALA A 246 -10.77 19.34 1.21
CA ALA A 246 -10.83 17.90 0.93
C ALA A 246 -11.62 17.17 2.02
N ILE A 247 -11.44 17.56 3.28
CA ILE A 247 -12.21 17.07 4.41
C ILE A 247 -13.69 17.43 4.24
N THR A 248 -14.02 18.71 4.00
CA THR A 248 -15.41 19.16 3.79
C THR A 248 -16.08 18.39 2.64
N ILE A 249 -15.38 18.22 1.52
CA ILE A 249 -15.86 17.44 0.38
C ILE A 249 -16.05 15.97 0.78
N CYS A 250 -15.07 15.35 1.44
CA CYS A 250 -15.15 13.96 1.87
C CYS A 250 -16.30 13.76 2.88
N THR A 251 -16.52 14.71 3.77
CA THR A 251 -17.61 14.68 4.75
C THR A 251 -18.96 14.88 4.08
N GLU A 252 -19.12 15.85 3.19
CA GLU A 252 -20.35 16.02 2.38
C GLU A 252 -20.65 14.76 1.54
N CYS A 253 -19.63 14.12 0.94
CA CYS A 253 -19.78 12.88 0.17
C CYS A 253 -20.33 11.71 1.01
N ILE A 254 -20.02 11.64 2.30
CA ILE A 254 -20.57 10.62 3.22
C ILE A 254 -21.79 11.13 4.00
N GLY A 255 -22.35 12.29 3.64
CA GLY A 255 -23.55 12.88 4.23
C GLY A 255 -23.36 13.52 5.60
N LEU A 256 -22.14 13.98 5.90
CA LEU A 256 -21.78 14.67 7.14
C LEU A 256 -21.77 16.21 7.04
N GLY A 257 -21.86 16.73 5.82
CA GLY A 257 -21.85 18.16 5.52
C GLY A 257 -23.24 18.75 5.45
#